data_AF-A0A0H5P1E7-F1
#
_entry.id   AF-A0A0H5P1E7-F1
#
_cell.length_a   1.000
_cell.length_b   1.000
_cell.length_c   1.000
_cell.angle_alpha   90.00
_cell.angle_beta   90.00
_cell.angle_gamma   90.00
#
_symmetry.space_group_name_H-M   'P 1'
#
loop_
_entity.id
_entity.type
_entity.pdbx_description
1 polymer ?
#
loop_
_entity_poly.entity_id
_entity_poly.type
_entity_poly.pdbx_seq_one_letter_code
_entity_poly.pdbx_strand_id
1 'polypeptide(L)'
;MAAQPLEEQTFLPTEGGQHLAPVLSFLTAHEDRGGGQAQPSYALVGVDEHDRIELPENVHQALKGVVTALLAGKAVTVAPHSMTLTSQQAADLLGVSRPTVKRLIDKGELPAERVGTRHRLRLDEVLAYRDSRRSRQYAFLAETATNIDAEAHPDEVREQLREVRRLVAQRRKTKG
;
A
#
# COMPACT_ATOMS: atom_id res chain seq x y z
N MET A 1 7.62 -21.26 28.74
CA MET A 1 7.46 -19.85 29.18
C MET A 1 6.02 -19.66 29.59
N ALA A 2 5.72 -19.76 30.88
CA ALA A 2 4.38 -19.52 31.41
C ALA A 2 4.21 -18.01 31.66
N ALA A 3 3.18 -17.41 31.06
CA ALA A 3 2.80 -16.03 31.36
C ALA A 3 2.24 -16.00 32.78
N GLN A 4 2.87 -15.23 33.68
CA GLN A 4 2.30 -14.95 34.98
C GLN A 4 1.05 -14.08 34.81
N PRO A 5 -0.06 -14.39 35.52
CA PRO A 5 -1.25 -13.55 35.48
C PRO A 5 -0.95 -12.18 36.10
N LEU A 6 -1.45 -11.11 35.48
CA LEU A 6 -1.46 -9.78 36.08
C LEU A 6 -2.35 -9.83 37.33
N GLU A 7 -1.76 -9.72 38.52
CA GLU A 7 -2.51 -9.49 39.75
C GLU A 7 -2.85 -8.00 39.88
N GLU A 8 -4.09 -7.71 40.26
CA GLU A 8 -4.54 -6.36 40.56
C GLU A 8 -3.92 -5.92 41.90
N GLN A 9 -2.94 -5.02 41.87
CA GLN A 9 -2.31 -4.45 43.05
C GLN A 9 -2.73 -2.98 43.23
N THR A 10 -3.33 -2.67 44.39
CA THR A 10 -3.60 -1.28 44.81
C THR A 10 -2.39 -0.74 45.56
N PHE A 11 -1.69 0.23 44.98
CA PHE A 11 -0.52 0.87 45.60
C PHE A 11 -0.97 2.07 46.46
N LEU A 12 -0.59 2.08 47.73
CA LEU A 12 -0.85 3.19 48.64
C LEU A 12 0.34 4.16 48.66
N PRO A 13 0.11 5.48 48.79
CA PRO A 13 1.18 6.46 48.90
C PRO A 13 1.97 6.18 50.19
N THR A 14 3.15 5.62 50.05
CA THR A 14 4.09 5.43 51.16
C THR A 14 4.83 6.73 51.40
N GLU A 15 5.09 7.08 52.67
CA GLU A 15 5.78 8.31 53.04
C GLU A 15 7.22 8.30 52.50
N GLY A 16 7.42 8.96 51.35
CA GLY A 16 8.68 8.95 50.61
C GLY A 16 8.62 9.65 49.25
N GLY A 17 7.69 10.59 49.05
CA GLY A 17 7.42 11.22 47.75
C GLY A 17 8.57 12.04 47.14
N GLN A 18 9.65 12.29 47.88
CA GLN A 18 10.81 13.05 47.40
C GLN A 18 11.55 12.36 46.24
N HIS A 19 11.44 11.03 46.13
CA HIS A 19 12.03 10.27 45.02
C HIS A 19 11.11 10.11 43.81
N LEU A 20 9.83 10.52 43.91
CA LEU A 20 8.87 10.44 42.80
C LEU A 20 8.95 11.64 41.87
N ALA A 21 9.45 12.78 42.33
CA ALA A 21 9.58 13.98 41.51
C ALA A 21 10.48 13.78 40.27
N PRO A 22 11.64 13.10 40.34
CA PRO A 22 12.43 12.75 39.15
C PRO A 22 11.72 11.77 38.21
N VAL A 23 10.99 10.79 38.76
CA VAL A 23 10.24 9.80 37.97
C VAL A 23 9.10 10.47 37.21
N LEU A 24 8.35 11.33 37.89
CA LEU A 24 7.29 12.13 37.27
C LEU A 24 7.89 13.07 36.21
N SER A 25 9.00 13.74 36.49
CA SER A 25 9.68 14.63 35.53
C SER A 25 10.16 13.88 34.28
N PHE A 26 10.63 12.64 34.44
CA PHE A 26 11.00 11.77 33.32
C PHE A 26 9.77 11.38 32.50
N LEU A 27 8.68 10.94 33.15
CA LEU A 27 7.44 10.57 32.47
C LEU A 27 6.80 11.76 31.76
N THR A 28 6.67 12.92 32.42
CA THR A 28 6.11 14.13 31.81
C THR A 28 7.00 14.69 30.72
N ALA A 29 8.34 14.64 30.83
CA ALA A 29 9.21 15.06 29.73
C ALA A 29 9.18 14.10 28.53
N HIS A 30 8.79 12.84 28.74
CA HIS A 30 8.53 11.89 27.66
C HIS A 30 7.10 12.00 27.11
N GLU A 31 6.13 12.34 27.94
CA GLU A 31 4.76 12.63 27.54
C GLU A 31 4.64 13.98 26.81
N ASP A 32 5.39 15.01 27.18
CA ASP A 32 5.41 16.30 26.46
C ASP A 32 6.14 16.19 25.11
N ARG A 33 7.06 15.22 24.97
CA ARG A 33 7.63 14.81 23.67
C ARG A 33 6.76 13.80 22.92
N GLY A 34 5.82 13.15 23.61
CA GLY A 34 5.00 12.03 23.15
C GLY A 34 3.49 12.26 23.26
N GLY A 35 3.07 13.53 23.37
CA GLY A 35 1.73 13.97 23.78
C GLY A 35 0.68 13.93 22.66
N GLY A 36 0.85 13.01 21.73
CA GLY A 36 -0.11 12.74 20.67
C GLY A 36 0.23 11.39 20.07
N GLN A 37 -0.50 10.35 20.51
CA GLN A 37 -0.40 8.97 20.04
C GLN A 37 1.04 8.51 19.85
N ALA A 38 1.67 7.86 20.84
CA ALA A 38 3.02 7.30 20.70
C ALA A 38 3.17 6.61 19.34
N GLN A 39 3.79 7.32 18.38
CA GLN A 39 3.90 6.82 17.02
C GLN A 39 4.91 5.69 17.11
N PRO A 40 4.58 4.49 16.61
CA PRO A 40 5.50 3.38 16.70
C PRO A 40 6.80 3.78 16.02
N SER A 41 7.89 3.80 16.79
CA SER A 41 9.24 4.01 16.28
C SER A 41 9.86 2.65 15.99
N TYR A 42 10.42 2.51 14.80
CA TYR A 42 11.06 1.28 14.35
C TYR A 42 12.55 1.58 14.22
N ALA A 43 13.43 0.64 14.58
CA ALA A 43 14.86 0.86 14.48
C ALA A 43 15.59 -0.38 13.95
N LEU A 44 16.68 -0.15 13.20
CA LEU A 44 17.71 -1.16 12.99
C LEU A 44 18.74 -1.01 14.10
N VAL A 45 19.10 -2.14 14.71
CA VAL A 45 20.14 -2.22 15.73
C VAL A 45 21.26 -3.09 15.16
N GLY A 46 22.44 -2.52 15.08
CA GLY A 46 23.66 -3.19 14.66
C GLY A 46 24.32 -3.94 15.82
N VAL A 47 25.59 -4.27 15.63
CA VAL A 47 26.37 -5.10 16.58
C VAL A 47 26.91 -4.31 17.77
N ASP A 48 27.13 -3.01 17.61
CA ASP A 48 27.64 -2.14 18.68
C ASP A 48 26.50 -1.53 19.51
N GLU A 49 26.74 -1.29 20.80
CA GLU A 49 25.74 -0.79 21.77
C GLU A 49 25.09 0.54 21.36
N HIS A 50 25.74 1.31 20.49
CA HIS A 50 25.27 2.61 19.99
C HIS A 50 24.92 2.59 18.50
N ASP A 51 24.99 1.44 17.81
CA ASP A 51 24.64 1.32 16.40
C ASP A 51 23.12 1.14 16.25
N ARG A 52 22.37 2.21 16.50
CA ARG A 52 20.91 2.23 16.35
C ARG A 52 20.50 3.34 15.40
N ILE A 53 19.74 2.99 14.37
CA ILE A 53 19.15 3.95 13.43
C ILE A 53 17.64 3.79 13.38
N GLU A 54 16.92 4.87 13.62
CA GLU A 54 15.46 4.90 13.48
C GLU A 54 15.08 4.81 11.99
N LEU A 55 14.08 3.98 11.71
CA LEU A 55 13.56 3.71 10.40
C LEU A 55 12.34 4.60 10.12
N PRO A 56 12.32 5.28 8.97
CA PRO A 56 11.10 5.86 8.43
C PRO A 56 10.01 4.80 8.21
N GLU A 57 8.74 5.19 8.40
CA GLU A 57 7.60 4.27 8.31
C GLU A 57 7.50 3.56 6.94
N ASN A 58 7.81 4.26 5.85
CA ASN A 58 7.82 3.66 4.52
C ASN A 58 8.84 2.52 4.37
N VAL A 59 10.01 2.63 5.01
CA VAL A 59 11.04 1.59 5.00
C VAL A 59 10.58 0.39 5.83
N HIS A 60 10.02 0.64 7.01
CA HIS A 60 9.45 -0.39 7.85
C HIS A 60 8.34 -1.19 7.13
N GLN A 61 7.42 -0.51 6.43
CA GLN A 61 6.37 -1.16 5.63
C GLN A 61 6.94 -1.98 4.46
N ALA A 62 8.00 -1.48 3.81
CA ALA A 62 8.69 -2.25 2.77
C ALA A 62 9.29 -3.53 3.34
N LEU A 63 9.97 -3.46 4.49
CA LEU A 63 10.54 -4.63 5.18
C LEU A 63 9.47 -5.65 5.60
N LYS A 64 8.31 -5.18 6.12
CA LYS A 64 7.15 -6.06 6.38
C LYS A 64 6.74 -6.84 5.13
N GLY A 65 6.61 -6.15 3.99
CA GLY A 65 6.28 -6.79 2.71
C GLY A 65 7.30 -7.84 2.27
N VAL A 66 8.60 -7.54 2.42
CA VAL A 66 9.69 -8.49 2.15
C VAL A 66 9.55 -9.73 3.03
N VAL A 67 9.41 -9.57 4.35
CA VAL A 67 9.30 -10.68 5.29
C VAL A 67 8.05 -11.53 5.01
N THR A 68 6.90 -10.92 4.75
CA THR A 68 5.67 -11.64 4.39
C THR A 68 5.85 -12.49 3.13
N ALA A 69 6.52 -11.96 2.11
CA ALA A 69 6.78 -12.71 0.88
C ALA A 69 7.75 -13.88 1.11
N LEU A 70 8.81 -13.67 1.89
CA LEU A 70 9.78 -14.72 2.24
C LEU A 70 9.14 -15.83 3.07
N LEU A 71 8.30 -15.50 4.05
CA LEU A 71 7.53 -16.49 4.84
C LEU A 71 6.59 -17.31 3.95
N ALA A 72 6.08 -16.74 2.86
CA ALA A 72 5.28 -17.44 1.87
C ALA A 72 6.11 -18.25 0.85
N GLY A 73 7.44 -18.37 1.04
CA GLY A 73 8.35 -19.07 0.13
C GLY A 73 8.56 -18.37 -1.21
N LYS A 74 8.23 -17.07 -1.31
CA LYS A 74 8.38 -16.29 -2.54
C LYS A 74 9.70 -15.55 -2.54
N ALA A 75 10.42 -15.62 -3.66
CA ALA A 75 11.60 -14.79 -3.87
C ALA A 75 11.22 -13.30 -3.93
N VAL A 76 12.05 -12.44 -3.34
CA VAL A 76 11.88 -10.99 -3.34
C VAL A 76 13.01 -10.34 -4.11
N THR A 77 12.69 -9.36 -4.96
CA THR A 77 13.68 -8.59 -5.73
C THR A 77 13.50 -7.11 -5.42
N VAL A 78 14.58 -6.45 -5.00
CA VAL A 78 14.66 -4.99 -4.88
C VAL A 78 15.28 -4.47 -6.17
N ALA A 79 14.57 -3.57 -6.87
CA ALA A 79 15.02 -3.03 -8.14
C ALA A 79 14.90 -1.50 -8.15
N PRO A 80 15.89 -0.78 -8.72
CA PRO A 80 15.78 0.66 -8.89
C PRO A 80 14.68 1.00 -9.90
N HIS A 81 14.03 2.16 -9.74
CA HIS A 81 12.99 2.62 -10.67
C HIS A 81 13.49 2.84 -12.11
N SER A 82 14.78 3.12 -12.27
CA SER A 82 15.45 3.24 -13.58
C SER A 82 15.65 1.91 -14.30
N MET A 83 15.31 0.78 -13.67
CA MET A 83 15.41 -0.53 -14.30
C MET A 83 14.53 -0.61 -15.54
N THR A 84 15.11 -1.12 -16.63
CA THR A 84 14.34 -1.49 -17.83
C THR A 84 13.85 -2.93 -17.77
N LEU A 85 12.58 -3.13 -18.07
CA LEU A 85 11.87 -4.39 -18.11
C LEU A 85 11.71 -4.89 -19.55
N THR A 86 11.65 -6.20 -19.70
CA THR A 86 11.12 -6.83 -20.91
C THR A 86 9.60 -6.71 -20.96
N SER A 87 9.00 -6.86 -22.15
CA SER A 87 7.52 -6.88 -22.28
C SER A 87 6.86 -8.01 -21.47
N GLN A 88 7.57 -9.10 -21.20
CA GLN A 88 7.06 -10.19 -20.35
C GLN A 88 7.04 -9.74 -18.88
N GLN A 89 8.14 -9.22 -18.36
CA GLN A 89 8.20 -8.72 -16.99
C GLN A 89 7.19 -7.59 -16.74
N ALA A 90 7.00 -6.70 -17.72
CA ALA A 90 5.95 -5.68 -17.64
C ALA A 90 4.54 -6.30 -17.62
N ALA A 91 4.31 -7.38 -18.37
CA ALA A 91 3.03 -8.08 -18.38
C ALA A 91 2.73 -8.74 -17.02
N ASP A 92 3.73 -9.40 -16.45
CA ASP A 92 3.65 -10.03 -15.14
C ASP A 92 3.37 -8.97 -14.06
N LEU A 93 4.05 -7.82 -14.12
CA LEU A 93 3.85 -6.71 -13.18
C LEU A 93 2.45 -6.07 -13.30
N LEU A 94 1.92 -5.94 -14.52
CA LEU A 94 0.61 -5.36 -14.78
C LEU A 94 -0.55 -6.36 -14.59
N GLY A 95 -0.25 -7.64 -14.36
CA GLY A 95 -1.25 -8.71 -14.25
C GLY A 95 -2.03 -8.93 -15.56
N VAL A 96 -1.38 -8.80 -16.72
CA VAL A 96 -2.00 -8.95 -18.04
C VAL A 96 -1.17 -9.86 -18.94
N SER A 97 -1.72 -10.26 -20.10
CA SER A 97 -0.96 -11.05 -21.08
C SER A 97 0.07 -10.21 -21.82
N ARG A 98 1.19 -10.82 -22.24
CA ARG A 98 2.21 -10.16 -23.07
C ARG A 98 1.66 -9.54 -24.36
N PRO A 99 0.73 -10.16 -25.12
CA PRO A 99 0.09 -9.51 -26.27
C PRO A 99 -0.65 -8.22 -25.89
N THR A 100 -1.23 -8.16 -24.68
CA THR A 100 -1.87 -6.94 -24.17
C THR A 100 -0.84 -5.83 -23.98
N VAL A 101 0.31 -6.12 -23.37
CA VAL A 101 1.40 -5.13 -23.24
C VAL A 101 1.86 -4.64 -24.61
N LYS A 102 2.04 -5.54 -25.58
CA LYS A 102 2.38 -5.14 -26.95
C LYS A 102 1.34 -4.19 -27.53
N ARG A 103 0.05 -4.50 -27.40
CA ARG A 103 -1.03 -3.62 -27.86
C ARG A 103 -1.02 -2.25 -27.17
N LEU A 104 -0.66 -2.18 -25.90
CA LEU A 104 -0.55 -0.89 -25.18
C LEU A 104 0.63 -0.05 -25.71
N ILE A 105 1.75 -0.70 -26.03
CA ILE A 105 2.90 -0.07 -26.68
C ILE A 105 2.51 0.43 -28.08
N ASP A 106 1.88 -0.43 -28.89
CA ASP A 106 1.47 -0.10 -30.27
C ASP A 106 0.46 1.07 -30.30
N LYS A 107 -0.35 1.23 -29.25
CA LYS A 107 -1.28 2.35 -29.06
C LYS A 107 -0.64 3.63 -28.47
N GLY A 108 0.64 3.57 -28.07
CA GLY A 108 1.32 4.67 -27.39
C GLY A 108 0.85 4.93 -25.95
N GLU A 109 0.03 4.03 -25.38
CA GLU A 109 -0.45 4.15 -24.00
C GLU A 109 0.62 3.76 -22.98
N LEU A 110 1.61 2.97 -23.41
CA LEU A 110 2.71 2.53 -22.56
C LEU A 110 4.05 2.78 -23.29
N PRO A 111 4.87 3.74 -22.83
CA PRO A 111 6.14 4.05 -23.45
C PRO A 111 7.08 2.85 -23.46
N ALA A 112 7.73 2.61 -24.60
CA ALA A 112 8.73 1.57 -24.73
C ALA A 112 9.81 1.98 -25.74
N GLU A 113 11.05 1.67 -25.41
CA GLU A 113 12.19 1.84 -26.30
C GLU A 113 12.47 0.54 -27.04
N ARG A 114 12.84 0.65 -28.31
CA ARG A 114 13.20 -0.51 -29.13
C ARG A 114 14.71 -0.72 -29.06
N VAL A 115 15.12 -1.81 -28.41
CA VAL A 115 16.53 -2.23 -28.33
C VAL A 115 16.72 -3.45 -29.21
N GLY A 116 17.26 -3.22 -30.42
CA GLY A 116 17.32 -4.21 -31.48
C GLY A 116 15.92 -4.67 -31.93
N THR A 117 15.63 -5.97 -31.74
CA THR A 117 14.34 -6.56 -32.13
C THR A 117 13.31 -6.57 -31.00
N ARG A 118 13.68 -6.19 -29.77
CA ARG A 118 12.82 -6.32 -28.59
C ARG A 118 12.49 -4.95 -27.99
N HIS A 119 11.31 -4.83 -27.41
CA HIS A 119 10.93 -3.67 -26.60
C HIS A 119 11.52 -3.77 -25.20
N ARG A 120 11.89 -2.60 -24.65
CA ARG A 120 12.28 -2.36 -23.28
C ARG A 120 11.39 -1.26 -22.71
N LEU A 121 10.89 -1.48 -21.51
CA LEU A 121 10.00 -0.55 -20.83
C LEU A 121 10.66 -0.12 -19.54
N ARG A 122 10.67 1.16 -19.21
CA ARG A 122 11.17 1.59 -17.90
C ARG A 122 10.17 1.21 -16.81
N LEU A 123 10.67 0.73 -15.67
CA LEU A 123 9.83 0.29 -14.56
C LEU A 123 8.93 1.42 -14.04
N ASP A 124 9.45 2.64 -13.92
CA ASP A 124 8.69 3.83 -13.52
C ASP A 124 7.48 4.10 -14.41
N GLU A 125 7.63 4.07 -15.74
CA GLU A 125 6.54 4.25 -16.70
C GLU A 125 5.49 3.14 -16.60
N VAL A 126 5.92 1.89 -16.38
CA VAL A 126 5.00 0.76 -16.19
C VAL A 126 4.20 0.91 -14.89
N LEU A 127 4.84 1.35 -13.81
CA LEU A 127 4.17 1.62 -12.53
C LEU A 127 3.21 2.80 -12.63
N ALA A 128 3.61 3.90 -13.28
CA ALA A 128 2.76 5.07 -13.51
C ALA A 128 1.50 4.70 -14.32
N TYR A 129 1.66 3.87 -15.36
CA TYR A 129 0.53 3.35 -16.12
C TYR A 129 -0.41 2.50 -15.24
N ARG A 130 0.14 1.62 -14.40
CA ARG A 130 -0.65 0.78 -13.48
C ARG A 130 -1.50 1.62 -12.54
N ASP A 131 -0.90 2.64 -11.95
CA ASP A 131 -1.55 3.49 -10.96
C ASP A 131 -2.61 4.38 -11.62
N SER A 132 -2.33 4.98 -12.78
CA SER A 132 -3.33 5.68 -13.60
C SER A 132 -4.52 4.79 -13.97
N ARG A 133 -4.24 3.53 -14.36
CA ARG A 133 -5.30 2.56 -14.71
C ARG A 133 -6.15 2.18 -13.49
N ARG A 134 -5.54 2.07 -12.32
CA ARG A 134 -6.24 1.83 -11.05
C ARG A 134 -7.11 3.02 -10.65
N SER A 135 -6.60 4.25 -10.77
CA SER A 135 -7.35 5.46 -10.48
C SER A 135 -8.57 5.62 -11.40
N ARG A 136 -8.42 5.33 -12.70
CA ARG A 136 -9.56 5.31 -13.64
C ARG A 136 -10.61 4.26 -13.28
N GLN A 137 -10.17 3.09 -12.80
CA GLN A 137 -11.08 2.04 -12.36
C GLN A 137 -11.86 2.47 -11.11
N TYR A 138 -11.21 3.08 -10.12
CA TYR A 138 -11.89 3.62 -8.94
C TYR A 138 -12.84 4.75 -9.28
N ALA A 139 -12.44 5.68 -10.16
CA ALA A 139 -13.30 6.79 -10.59
C ALA A 139 -14.59 6.25 -11.26
N PHE A 140 -14.48 5.24 -12.11
CA PHE A 140 -15.64 4.60 -12.74
C PHE A 140 -16.55 3.90 -11.72
N LEU A 141 -15.97 3.22 -10.73
CA LEU A 141 -16.73 2.60 -9.65
C LEU A 141 -17.46 3.65 -8.79
N ALA A 142 -16.81 4.78 -8.49
CA ALA A 142 -17.40 5.87 -7.75
C ALA A 142 -18.56 6.54 -8.51
N GLU A 143 -18.39 6.77 -9.82
CA GLU A 143 -19.46 7.29 -10.70
C GLU A 143 -20.68 6.35 -10.74
N THR A 144 -20.45 5.04 -10.67
CA THR A 144 -21.53 4.04 -10.68
C THR A 144 -22.15 3.80 -9.28
N ALA A 145 -21.43 4.15 -8.20
CA ALA A 145 -21.89 3.93 -6.82
C ALA A 145 -22.89 4.98 -6.33
N THR A 146 -22.95 6.15 -6.97
CA THR A 146 -24.02 7.13 -6.77
C THR A 146 -25.29 6.70 -7.50
N ASN A 147 -26.31 6.28 -6.72
CA ASN A 147 -27.71 5.94 -7.07
C ASN A 147 -28.11 4.46 -6.87
N ILE A 148 -27.71 3.83 -5.76
CA ILE A 148 -28.52 2.74 -5.21
C ILE A 148 -29.22 3.31 -3.98
N ASP A 149 -30.45 3.77 -4.16
CA ASP A 149 -31.28 4.15 -3.04
C ASP A 149 -31.59 2.87 -2.24
N ALA A 150 -31.22 2.83 -0.96
CA ALA A 150 -31.36 1.62 -0.14
C ALA A 150 -32.83 1.23 0.09
N GLU A 151 -33.75 2.13 -0.23
CA GLU A 151 -35.21 1.96 -0.16
C GLU A 151 -35.84 1.62 -1.52
N ALA A 152 -35.09 1.62 -2.62
CA ALA A 152 -35.63 1.30 -3.94
C ALA A 152 -36.04 -0.18 -4.05
N HIS A 153 -37.18 -0.45 -4.69
CA HIS A 153 -37.64 -1.81 -4.91
C HIS A 153 -36.61 -2.59 -5.75
N PRO A 154 -36.29 -3.85 -5.42
CA PRO A 154 -35.25 -4.63 -6.09
C PRO A 154 -35.38 -4.74 -7.62
N ASP A 155 -36.61 -4.63 -8.15
CA ASP A 155 -36.87 -4.67 -9.59
C ASP A 155 -36.55 -3.35 -10.29
N GLU A 156 -36.71 -2.22 -9.60
CA GLU A 156 -36.32 -0.90 -10.11
C GLU A 156 -34.79 -0.78 -10.19
N VAL A 157 -34.08 -1.27 -9.16
CA VAL A 157 -32.61 -1.34 -9.15
C VAL A 157 -32.10 -2.24 -10.27
N ARG A 158 -32.77 -3.35 -10.57
CA ARG A 158 -32.40 -4.26 -11.67
C ARG A 158 -32.55 -3.59 -13.05
N GLU A 159 -33.64 -2.85 -13.28
CA GLU A 159 -33.84 -2.12 -14.53
C GLU A 159 -32.85 -0.96 -14.69
N GLN A 160 -32.61 -0.18 -13.64
CA GLN A 160 -31.58 0.87 -13.64
C GLN A 160 -30.18 0.32 -13.96
N LEU A 161 -29.79 -0.81 -13.35
CA LEU A 161 -28.53 -1.48 -13.65
C LEU A 161 -28.46 -2.02 -15.08
N ARG A 162 -29.58 -2.47 -15.66
CA ARG A 162 -29.66 -2.88 -17.09
C ARG A 162 -29.43 -1.68 -18.01
N GLU A 163 -30.04 -0.54 -17.73
CA GLU A 163 -29.85 0.69 -18.52
C GLU A 163 -28.42 1.21 -18.41
N VAL A 164 -27.84 1.29 -17.22
CA VAL A 164 -26.45 1.69 -17.02
C VAL A 164 -25.50 0.76 -17.79
N ARG A 165 -25.71 -0.57 -17.73
CA ARG A 165 -24.91 -1.54 -18.50
C ARG A 165 -25.04 -1.32 -20.01
N ARG A 166 -26.24 -0.99 -20.50
CA ARG A 166 -26.50 -0.69 -21.92
C ARG A 166 -25.75 0.58 -22.36
N LEU A 167 -25.80 1.65 -21.57
CA LEU A 167 -25.12 2.92 -21.86
C LEU A 167 -23.59 2.76 -21.83
N VAL A 168 -23.06 2.02 -20.85
CA VAL A 168 -21.62 1.72 -20.78
C VAL A 168 -21.17 0.87 -21.97
N ALA A 169 -21.97 -0.10 -22.40
CA ALA A 169 -21.68 -0.91 -23.60
C ALA A 169 -21.68 -0.05 -24.88
N GLN A 170 -22.60 0.91 -25.01
CA GLN A 170 -22.63 1.84 -26.14
C GLN A 170 -21.41 2.76 -26.16
N ARG A 171 -21.02 3.33 -25.00
CA ARG A 171 -19.79 4.15 -24.88
C ARG A 171 -18.52 3.38 -25.21
N ARG A 172 -18.47 2.07 -24.94
CA ARG A 172 -17.34 1.22 -25.34
C ARG A 172 -17.28 0.97 -26.85
N LYS A 173 -18.41 0.93 -27.55
CA LYS A 173 -18.46 0.76 -29.01
C LYS A 173 -18.05 2.02 -29.77
N THR A 174 -18.26 3.21 -29.20
CA THR A 174 -17.91 4.49 -29.86
C THR A 174 -16.48 4.95 -29.62
N LYS A 175 -15.77 4.34 -28.67
CA LYS A 175 -14.40 4.71 -28.26
C LYS A 175 -13.32 3.68 -28.67
N GLY A 176 -13.71 2.59 -29.32
CA GLY A 176 -12.83 1.54 -29.83
C GLY A 176 -12.65 1.65 -31.33
#